data_AF-A0A0M0LQC8-F1
#
_entry.id   AF-A0A0M0LQC8-F1
#
_cell.length_a   1.000
_cell.length_b   1.000
_cell.length_c   1.000
_cell.angle_alpha   90.00
_cell.angle_beta   90.00
_cell.angle_gamma   90.00
#
_symmetry.space_group_name_H-M   'P 1'
#
loop_
_entity.id
_entity.type
_entity.pdbx_description
1 polymer ?
#
loop_
_entity_poly.entity_id
_entity_poly.type
_entity_poly.pdbx_seq_one_letter_code
_entity_poly.pdbx_strand_id
1 'polypeptide(L)'
;MATSAAVRYQGAGSAAVNAHQLQEPLESIRAHLASGWGASASSTLLATVAYTDGYGEPCVDDPAAIQLAVQAAKGADAAVVFVGLPSTYEVEGRDRAHMRMPSQMNALVGAVAEANPRTIVVLLGGSSMELSTCDKAAAILWMGLAGQAIGGSIVDVLFGATSPTGRLAETWPMQLDDVPCQANFGRNASIRQVVYREALNVGYRYFCSARVPVRYPFGHGLTYASFRYSELRLSRASIGTSESVSVQLKLSNTGGVRAAEVVQLYVRDCECSVTRPDRELKAFAKVELAAGAEQMVVLELTPRALAFYDLGAKEWRVEAGEFDVLVGASCEDIRLTAKLIVVSASIDPKLELIHLEELESRGAGKTGSSKPRVEKATVLLDDVALAARGLVVPPETPLTPVTAQSTFEEIEQTSWFGRFLVGIMRKEAAKAAKGGGLSAPGDRAVAEAVCVDGLLGSSWCSLQLITGGGLPSFVITLLVHLLNHINMYVVVGALLMAFVLRGESAQPVPEPVIEVVKTGFRPPWQKA
;
A
#
# COMPACT_ATOMS: atom_id res chain seq x y z
N MET A 1 17.01 -23.66 7.46
CA MET A 1 16.03 -22.60 7.68
C MET A 1 16.73 -21.41 8.32
N ALA A 2 16.51 -20.20 7.80
CA ALA A 2 17.01 -18.96 8.39
C ALA A 2 15.88 -17.94 8.60
N THR A 3 15.71 -17.41 9.82
CA THR A 3 14.65 -16.45 10.20
C THR A 3 15.02 -15.77 11.51
N SER A 4 14.46 -14.59 11.82
CA SER A 4 14.51 -14.08 13.20
C SER A 4 13.92 -15.08 14.21
N ALA A 5 14.34 -14.94 15.46
CA ALA A 5 13.90 -15.77 16.57
C ALA A 5 12.39 -15.73 16.86
N ALA A 6 11.65 -14.74 16.34
CA ALA A 6 10.20 -14.61 16.47
C ALA A 6 9.56 -14.39 15.10
N VAL A 7 8.48 -15.12 14.79
CA VAL A 7 7.76 -14.93 13.54
C VAL A 7 6.93 -13.65 13.56
N ARG A 8 6.99 -12.89 12.46
CA ARG A 8 6.07 -11.79 12.24
C ARG A 8 4.75 -12.28 11.65
N TYR A 9 3.65 -12.16 12.40
CA TYR A 9 2.34 -12.68 12.00
C TYR A 9 1.21 -11.64 12.00
N GLN A 10 1.45 -10.44 12.52
CA GLN A 10 0.47 -9.36 12.63
C GLN A 10 1.11 -7.97 12.45
N GLY A 11 0.27 -6.94 12.37
CA GLY A 11 0.69 -5.54 12.36
C GLY A 11 1.23 -5.09 13.72
N ALA A 12 1.91 -3.95 13.74
CA ALA A 12 2.36 -3.30 14.98
C ALA A 12 1.40 -2.16 15.36
N GLY A 13 1.21 -1.92 16.66
CA GLY A 13 0.36 -0.84 17.18
C GLY A 13 -0.84 -1.36 17.99
N SER A 14 -1.90 -0.55 18.03
CA SER A 14 -3.16 -0.76 18.76
C SER A 14 -3.90 -2.03 18.35
N ALA A 15 -3.66 -2.53 17.14
CA ALA A 15 -4.22 -3.79 16.64
C ALA A 15 -3.47 -5.05 17.12
N ALA A 16 -2.44 -4.92 17.97
CA ALA A 16 -1.69 -6.06 18.47
C ALA A 16 -2.56 -6.96 19.36
N VAL A 17 -2.67 -8.23 19.00
CA VAL A 17 -3.41 -9.24 19.75
C VAL A 17 -2.43 -10.23 20.36
N ASN A 18 -2.59 -10.54 21.65
CA ASN A 18 -1.91 -11.67 22.28
C ASN A 18 -2.48 -12.97 21.71
N ALA A 19 -1.72 -13.64 20.84
CA ALA A 19 -2.15 -14.90 20.23
C ALA A 19 -2.47 -15.95 21.31
N HIS A 20 -3.61 -16.65 21.16
CA HIS A 20 -3.97 -17.72 22.06
C HIS A 20 -3.00 -18.90 21.95
N GLN A 21 -2.63 -19.24 20.72
CA GLN A 21 -1.64 -20.25 20.39
C GLN A 21 -0.95 -19.87 19.09
N LEU A 22 0.29 -19.38 19.18
CA LEU A 22 1.10 -19.05 18.02
C LEU A 22 1.81 -20.31 17.49
N GLN A 23 1.58 -20.62 16.21
CA GLN A 23 2.30 -21.65 15.50
C GLN A 23 3.55 -21.06 14.85
N GLU A 24 4.69 -21.26 15.50
CA GLU A 24 5.99 -20.85 14.95
C GLU A 24 6.35 -21.71 13.72
N PRO A 25 6.86 -21.12 12.63
CA PRO A 25 7.22 -21.87 11.42
C PRO A 25 8.24 -22.97 11.67
N LEU A 26 9.27 -22.73 12.49
CA LEU A 26 10.31 -23.72 12.77
C LEU A 26 9.73 -24.96 13.45
N GLU A 27 8.93 -24.75 14.50
CA GLU A 27 8.30 -25.83 15.25
C GLU A 27 7.27 -26.57 14.42
N SER A 28 6.51 -25.85 13.58
CA SER A 28 5.55 -26.45 12.66
C SER A 28 6.24 -27.36 11.63
N ILE A 29 7.37 -26.91 11.06
CA ILE A 29 8.17 -27.72 10.13
C ILE A 29 8.75 -28.94 10.86
N ARG A 30 9.33 -28.76 12.06
CA ARG A 30 9.88 -29.88 12.85
C ARG A 30 8.83 -30.93 13.15
N ALA A 31 7.65 -30.51 13.59
CA ALA A 31 6.52 -31.40 13.87
C ALA A 31 6.08 -32.16 12.61
N HIS A 32 6.00 -31.47 11.46
CA HIS A 32 5.66 -32.09 10.19
C HIS A 32 6.67 -33.15 9.76
N LEU A 33 7.98 -32.87 9.84
CA LEU A 33 9.00 -33.85 9.49
C LEU A 33 9.04 -35.03 10.47
N ALA A 34 8.84 -34.79 11.76
CA ALA A 34 8.77 -35.84 12.78
C ALA A 34 7.57 -36.77 12.61
N SER A 35 6.51 -36.33 11.91
CA SER A 35 5.35 -37.17 11.59
C SER A 35 5.64 -38.27 10.56
N GLY A 36 6.85 -38.31 9.98
CA GLY A 36 7.27 -39.28 8.98
C GLY A 36 7.05 -38.80 7.54
N TRP A 37 6.88 -37.50 7.32
CA TRP A 37 6.80 -36.93 5.97
C TRP A 37 8.07 -37.27 5.17
N GLY A 38 7.88 -37.84 3.97
CA GLY A 38 8.98 -38.27 3.10
C GLY A 38 9.62 -39.62 3.48
N ALA A 39 9.15 -40.30 4.53
CA ALA A 39 9.62 -41.64 4.88
C ALA A 39 9.16 -42.66 3.83
N SER A 40 10.13 -43.29 3.17
CA SER A 40 9.91 -44.46 2.33
C SER A 40 10.16 -45.73 3.14
N ALA A 41 9.49 -46.83 2.80
CA ALA A 41 9.77 -48.16 3.38
C ALA A 41 11.25 -48.58 3.25
N SER A 42 12.03 -47.92 2.38
CA SER A 42 13.45 -48.18 2.15
C SER A 42 14.41 -47.16 2.79
N SER A 43 13.92 -46.12 3.49
CA SER A 43 14.77 -45.09 4.11
C SER A 43 14.43 -44.92 5.60
N THR A 44 15.40 -45.19 6.46
CA THR A 44 15.36 -44.91 7.91
C THR A 44 15.80 -43.49 8.27
N LEU A 45 16.21 -42.68 7.30
CA LEU A 45 16.62 -41.29 7.54
C LEU A 45 15.37 -40.39 7.59
N LEU A 46 15.06 -39.91 8.80
CA LEU A 46 14.10 -38.83 8.99
C LEU A 46 14.68 -37.54 8.38
N ALA A 47 13.87 -36.81 7.62
CA ALA A 47 14.23 -35.47 7.18
C ALA A 47 14.52 -34.58 8.41
N THR A 48 15.59 -33.79 8.36
CA THR A 48 16.01 -32.92 9.47
C THR A 48 16.06 -31.46 9.04
N VAL A 49 15.94 -30.56 10.00
CA VAL A 49 16.02 -29.11 9.77
C VAL A 49 17.17 -28.53 10.58
N ALA A 50 18.19 -28.03 9.88
CA ALA A 50 19.17 -27.12 10.46
C ALA A 50 18.57 -25.70 10.51
N TYR A 51 18.76 -25.02 11.64
CA TYR A 51 18.23 -23.68 11.92
C TYR A 51 19.35 -22.70 12.26
N THR A 52 19.19 -21.45 11.81
CA THR A 52 20.04 -20.31 12.17
C THR A 52 19.19 -19.04 12.23
N ASP A 53 19.48 -18.08 13.11
CA ASP A 53 18.69 -16.84 13.17
C ASP A 53 18.87 -15.94 11.91
N GLY A 54 20.03 -15.95 11.26
CA GLY A 54 20.30 -15.18 10.02
C GLY A 54 20.32 -13.64 10.21
N TYR A 55 19.47 -13.08 11.07
CA TYR A 55 19.41 -11.68 11.51
C TYR A 55 18.68 -11.57 12.87
N GLY A 56 18.96 -10.50 13.61
CA GLY A 56 18.30 -10.19 14.89
C GLY A 56 17.10 -9.24 14.77
N GLU A 57 16.45 -8.98 15.90
CA GLU A 57 15.41 -7.94 16.05
C GLU A 57 15.81 -6.95 17.16
N PRO A 58 16.09 -5.67 16.84
CA PRO A 58 15.99 -5.03 15.52
C PRO A 58 17.00 -5.57 14.50
N CYS A 59 16.63 -5.52 13.22
CA CYS A 59 17.47 -6.00 12.13
C CYS A 59 18.64 -5.04 11.90
N VAL A 60 19.84 -5.49 12.27
CA VAL A 60 21.12 -4.79 12.08
C VAL A 60 22.05 -5.67 11.24
N ASP A 61 23.07 -5.05 10.63
CA ASP A 61 24.05 -5.80 9.84
C ASP A 61 24.83 -6.76 10.73
N ASP A 62 24.81 -8.04 10.37
CA ASP A 62 25.50 -9.14 11.05
C ASP A 62 26.04 -10.15 10.03
N PRO A 63 27.26 -9.92 9.52
CA PRO A 63 27.89 -10.83 8.56
C PRO A 63 28.12 -12.24 9.11
N ALA A 64 28.28 -12.40 10.43
CA ALA A 64 28.52 -13.71 11.03
C ALA A 64 27.27 -14.58 10.98
N ALA A 65 26.09 -14.01 11.25
CA ALA A 65 24.81 -14.70 11.11
C ALA A 65 24.56 -15.17 9.66
N ILE A 66 24.92 -14.35 8.66
CA ILE A 66 24.84 -14.75 7.24
C ILE A 66 25.76 -15.94 6.96
N GLN A 67 27.00 -15.92 7.46
CA GLN A 67 27.94 -17.03 7.25
C GLN A 67 27.42 -18.34 7.86
N LEU A 68 26.82 -18.29 9.05
CA LEU A 68 26.20 -19.47 9.65
C LEU A 68 25.07 -20.03 8.77
N ALA A 69 24.19 -19.16 8.26
CA ALA A 69 23.11 -19.56 7.36
C ALA A 69 23.64 -20.17 6.05
N VAL A 70 24.70 -19.59 5.48
CA VAL A 70 25.38 -20.12 4.29
C VAL A 70 25.94 -21.52 4.54
N GLN A 71 26.60 -21.75 5.68
CA GLN A 71 27.13 -23.08 6.00
C GLN A 71 26.03 -24.12 6.18
N ALA A 72 24.92 -23.75 6.84
CA ALA A 72 23.76 -24.62 6.98
C ALA A 72 23.12 -24.94 5.61
N ALA A 73 23.11 -23.99 4.67
CA ALA A 73 22.50 -24.17 3.36
C ALA A 73 23.29 -25.08 2.41
N LYS A 74 24.63 -25.08 2.47
CA LYS A 74 25.50 -25.86 1.56
C LYS A 74 25.26 -27.36 1.58
N GLY A 75 24.89 -27.91 2.75
CA GLY A 75 24.65 -29.35 2.94
C GLY A 75 23.19 -29.77 2.85
N ALA A 76 22.27 -28.85 2.57
CA ALA A 76 20.83 -29.11 2.63
C ALA A 76 20.22 -29.38 1.24
N ASP A 77 19.20 -30.23 1.18
CA ASP A 77 18.44 -30.49 -0.06
C ASP A 77 17.69 -29.27 -0.58
N ALA A 78 17.30 -28.37 0.33
CA ALA A 78 16.70 -27.07 0.06
C ALA A 78 16.99 -26.12 1.23
N ALA A 79 17.05 -24.82 0.95
CA ALA A 79 17.13 -23.79 1.96
C ALA A 79 15.83 -22.99 2.00
N VAL A 80 15.31 -22.71 3.20
CA VAL A 80 14.14 -21.83 3.40
C VAL A 80 14.58 -20.62 4.20
N VAL A 81 14.39 -19.43 3.64
CA VAL A 81 14.81 -18.15 4.22
C VAL A 81 13.59 -17.27 4.42
N PHE A 82 13.29 -16.91 5.66
CA PHE A 82 12.20 -16.01 6.01
C PHE A 82 12.76 -14.60 6.12
N VAL A 83 12.19 -13.66 5.37
CA VAL A 83 12.57 -12.23 5.39
C VAL A 83 11.35 -11.37 5.10
N GLY A 84 11.50 -10.06 5.19
CA GLY A 84 10.47 -9.14 4.75
C GLY A 84 10.60 -7.79 5.43
N LEU A 85 9.50 -7.32 5.99
CA LEU A 85 9.47 -6.05 6.71
C LEU A 85 9.55 -6.32 8.22
N PRO A 86 10.41 -5.62 8.97
CA PRO A 86 10.34 -5.61 10.42
C PRO A 86 9.10 -4.86 10.92
N SER A 87 8.62 -5.20 12.12
CA SER A 87 7.55 -4.46 12.80
C SER A 87 7.87 -2.97 12.98
N THR A 88 9.15 -2.63 13.19
CA THR A 88 9.63 -1.26 13.29
C THR A 88 9.53 -0.47 11.99
N TYR A 89 9.32 -1.11 10.83
CA TYR A 89 9.08 -0.41 9.56
C TYR A 89 7.59 -0.13 9.32
N GLU A 90 6.69 -0.90 9.93
CA GLU A 90 5.24 -0.81 9.71
C GLU A 90 4.53 -0.52 11.04
N VAL A 91 4.88 0.63 11.62
CA VAL A 91 4.34 1.11 12.89
C VAL A 91 3.09 1.95 12.63
N GLU A 92 2.02 1.70 13.38
CA GLU A 92 0.79 2.48 13.29
C GLU A 92 1.05 3.99 13.48
N GLY A 93 0.34 4.80 12.70
CA GLY A 93 0.47 6.26 12.76
C GLY A 93 1.68 6.82 12.02
N ARG A 94 2.44 5.98 11.31
CA ARG A 94 3.59 6.40 10.51
C ARG A 94 3.62 5.73 9.15
N ASP A 95 3.76 6.55 8.12
CA ASP A 95 4.02 6.09 6.76
C ASP A 95 5.48 5.68 6.59
N ARG A 96 5.73 4.64 5.78
CA ARG A 96 7.07 4.21 5.40
C ARG A 96 7.71 5.24 4.48
N ALA A 97 8.98 5.57 4.73
CA ALA A 97 9.76 6.44 3.83
C ALA A 97 10.26 5.73 2.56
N HIS A 98 10.25 4.39 2.53
CA HIS A 98 10.71 3.59 1.39
C HIS A 98 10.10 2.19 1.36
N MET A 99 10.19 1.53 0.20
CA MET A 99 9.71 0.17 -0.01
C MET A 99 10.75 -0.93 0.27
N ARG A 100 12.03 -0.56 0.48
CA ARG A 100 13.14 -1.51 0.72
C ARG A 100 12.96 -2.35 1.98
N MET A 101 13.34 -3.63 1.89
CA MET A 101 13.67 -4.48 3.03
C MET A 101 15.01 -4.08 3.65
N PRO A 102 15.30 -4.45 4.92
CA PRO A 102 16.62 -4.28 5.53
C PRO A 102 17.77 -4.85 4.67
N SER A 103 18.90 -4.14 4.64
CA SER A 103 20.12 -4.55 3.91
C SER A 103 20.59 -5.95 4.27
N GLN A 104 20.63 -6.25 5.58
CA GLN A 104 20.98 -7.56 6.12
C GLN A 104 20.13 -8.70 5.54
N MET A 105 18.81 -8.52 5.45
CA MET A 105 17.90 -9.53 4.88
C MET A 105 18.16 -9.76 3.40
N ASN A 106 18.38 -8.69 2.63
CA ASN A 106 18.74 -8.79 1.21
C ASN A 106 20.08 -9.52 1.01
N ALA A 107 21.08 -9.23 1.84
CA ALA A 107 22.38 -9.88 1.82
C ALA A 107 22.28 -11.37 2.20
N LEU A 108 21.49 -11.70 3.22
CA LEU A 108 21.20 -13.08 3.63
C LEU A 108 20.61 -13.90 2.48
N VAL A 109 19.56 -13.40 1.82
CA VAL A 109 18.94 -14.06 0.67
C VAL A 109 19.96 -14.27 -0.44
N GLY A 110 20.72 -13.24 -0.78
CA GLY A 110 21.72 -13.31 -1.84
C GLY A 110 22.80 -14.37 -1.58
N ALA A 111 23.34 -14.41 -0.35
CA ALA A 111 24.39 -15.33 0.03
C ALA A 111 23.90 -16.79 0.15
N VAL A 112 22.70 -17.01 0.71
CA VAL A 112 22.12 -18.35 0.83
C VAL A 112 21.73 -18.92 -0.53
N ALA A 113 21.13 -18.10 -1.42
CA ALA A 113 20.78 -18.53 -2.77
C ALA A 113 22.01 -18.89 -3.62
N GLU A 114 23.13 -18.19 -3.42
CA GLU A 114 24.40 -18.53 -4.07
C GLU A 114 25.00 -19.84 -3.53
N ALA A 115 24.87 -20.09 -2.23
CA ALA A 115 25.34 -21.31 -1.59
C ALA A 115 24.45 -22.54 -1.88
N ASN A 116 23.15 -22.33 -2.09
CA ASN A 116 22.18 -23.38 -2.40
C ASN A 116 21.14 -22.86 -3.41
N PRO A 117 21.18 -23.29 -4.69
CA PRO A 117 20.24 -22.81 -5.70
C PRO A 117 18.79 -23.24 -5.45
N ARG A 118 18.53 -24.22 -4.58
CA ARG A 118 17.18 -24.62 -4.13
C ARG A 118 16.73 -23.80 -2.92
N THR A 119 16.95 -22.50 -2.98
CA THR A 119 16.54 -21.55 -1.94
C THR A 119 15.11 -21.08 -2.19
N ILE A 120 14.27 -21.19 -1.17
CA ILE A 120 12.90 -20.70 -1.11
C ILE A 120 12.88 -19.50 -0.17
N VAL A 121 12.38 -18.37 -0.64
CA VAL A 121 12.21 -17.16 0.17
C VAL A 121 10.76 -17.07 0.62
N VAL A 122 10.53 -17.01 1.92
CA VAL A 122 9.21 -16.75 2.51
C VAL A 122 9.16 -15.29 2.96
N LEU A 123 8.29 -14.51 2.34
CA LEU A 123 8.15 -13.08 2.57
C LEU A 123 7.05 -12.80 3.59
N LEU A 124 7.38 -12.03 4.63
CA LEU A 124 6.50 -11.61 5.72
C LEU A 124 6.40 -10.08 5.80
N GLY A 125 5.20 -9.51 5.78
CA GLY A 125 5.01 -8.07 5.84
C GLY A 125 3.57 -7.63 5.59
N GLY A 126 3.26 -6.38 5.91
CA GLY A 126 1.91 -5.81 5.71
C GLY A 126 1.67 -5.24 4.31
N SER A 127 2.73 -4.86 3.60
CA SER A 127 2.64 -4.19 2.29
C SER A 127 3.76 -4.63 1.35
N SER A 128 3.62 -4.30 0.06
CA SER A 128 4.63 -4.46 -0.98
C SER A 128 6.01 -3.94 -0.58
N MET A 129 7.03 -4.56 -1.18
CA MET A 129 8.44 -4.28 -0.90
C MET A 129 9.32 -4.48 -2.13
N GLU A 130 10.45 -3.77 -2.16
CA GLU A 130 11.47 -3.94 -3.20
C GLU A 130 12.23 -5.26 -2.97
N LEU A 131 12.31 -6.11 -4.00
CA LEU A 131 12.87 -7.47 -3.93
C LEU A 131 14.20 -7.60 -4.68
N SER A 132 15.17 -6.75 -4.36
CA SER A 132 16.42 -6.60 -5.14
C SER A 132 17.29 -7.87 -5.26
N THR A 133 17.24 -8.78 -4.29
CA THR A 133 18.04 -10.02 -4.31
C THR A 133 17.22 -11.31 -4.42
N CYS A 134 15.89 -11.24 -4.30
CA CYS A 134 15.03 -12.42 -4.26
C CYS A 134 14.93 -13.14 -5.62
N ASP A 135 15.30 -12.50 -6.73
CA ASP A 135 15.35 -13.15 -8.06
C ASP A 135 16.37 -14.29 -8.15
N LYS A 136 17.29 -14.39 -7.19
CA LYS A 136 18.23 -15.50 -7.09
C LYS A 136 17.60 -16.77 -6.48
N ALA A 137 16.44 -16.65 -5.84
CA ALA A 137 15.76 -17.77 -5.21
C ALA A 137 15.02 -18.63 -6.24
N ALA A 138 14.92 -19.94 -5.99
CA ALA A 138 14.14 -20.86 -6.81
C ALA A 138 12.63 -20.63 -6.69
N ALA A 139 12.17 -20.14 -5.53
CA ALA A 139 10.77 -19.80 -5.30
C ALA A 139 10.64 -18.67 -4.28
N ILE A 140 9.57 -17.89 -4.42
CA ILE A 140 9.17 -16.83 -3.50
C ILE A 140 7.73 -17.10 -3.05
N LEU A 141 7.51 -17.18 -1.74
CA LEU A 141 6.21 -17.36 -1.13
C LEU A 141 5.85 -16.11 -0.31
N TRP A 142 4.87 -15.34 -0.77
CA TRP A 142 4.32 -14.22 -0.02
C TRP A 142 3.22 -14.69 0.94
N MET A 143 3.45 -14.56 2.25
CA MET A 143 2.48 -14.95 3.28
C MET A 143 1.75 -13.76 3.88
N GLY A 144 2.21 -12.54 3.65
CA GLY A 144 1.68 -11.35 4.31
C GLY A 144 1.82 -11.45 5.84
N LEU A 145 0.72 -11.17 6.55
CA LEU A 145 0.59 -11.32 8.00
C LEU A 145 -0.55 -12.30 8.31
N ALA A 146 -0.22 -13.60 8.35
CA ALA A 146 -1.20 -14.70 8.35
C ALA A 146 -1.79 -15.06 9.73
N GLY A 147 -1.59 -14.23 10.76
CA GLY A 147 -2.14 -14.46 12.09
C GLY A 147 -1.51 -15.64 12.84
N GLN A 148 -2.13 -16.07 13.94
CA GLN A 148 -1.54 -17.03 14.87
C GLN A 148 -1.25 -18.44 14.29
N ALA A 149 -1.87 -18.81 13.15
CA ALA A 149 -1.69 -20.10 12.49
C ALA A 149 -0.67 -20.06 11.34
N ILE A 150 0.18 -19.03 11.29
CA ILE A 150 1.12 -18.79 10.19
C ILE A 150 2.03 -20.00 9.92
N GLY A 151 2.60 -20.62 10.95
CA GLY A 151 3.51 -21.76 10.80
C GLY A 151 2.85 -22.97 10.13
N GLY A 152 1.65 -23.34 10.54
CA GLY A 152 0.89 -24.43 9.90
C GLY A 152 0.55 -24.12 8.45
N SER A 153 0.11 -22.89 8.16
CA SER A 153 -0.23 -22.47 6.79
C SER A 153 0.98 -22.51 5.84
N ILE A 154 2.18 -22.16 6.33
CA ILE A 154 3.43 -22.24 5.58
C ILE A 154 3.78 -23.70 5.29
N VAL A 155 3.64 -24.59 6.28
CA VAL A 155 3.90 -26.02 6.13
C VAL A 155 2.97 -26.62 5.06
N ASP A 156 1.67 -26.32 5.14
CA ASP A 156 0.68 -26.88 4.20
C ASP A 156 1.01 -26.53 2.75
N VAL A 157 1.48 -25.30 2.50
CA VAL A 157 1.88 -24.85 1.17
C VAL A 157 3.24 -25.43 0.79
N LEU A 158 4.29 -25.22 1.59
CA LEU A 158 5.66 -25.64 1.24
C LEU A 158 5.79 -27.14 0.97
N PHE A 159 5.04 -27.96 1.70
CA PHE A 159 5.07 -29.41 1.56
C PHE A 159 3.95 -29.96 0.65
N GLY A 160 3.17 -29.08 0.02
CA GLY A 160 2.17 -29.44 -0.99
C GLY A 160 0.93 -30.14 -0.46
N ALA A 161 0.62 -30.01 0.84
CA ALA A 161 -0.67 -30.45 1.39
C ALA A 161 -1.82 -29.64 0.77
N THR A 162 -1.56 -28.37 0.42
CA THR A 162 -2.44 -27.55 -0.39
C THR A 162 -1.65 -26.74 -1.43
N SER A 163 -2.28 -26.47 -2.58
CA SER A 163 -1.72 -25.56 -3.57
C SER A 163 -1.89 -24.10 -3.12
N PRO A 164 -0.93 -23.20 -3.37
CA PRO A 164 -1.13 -21.78 -3.14
C PRO A 164 -2.18 -21.25 -4.14
N THR A 165 -3.13 -20.47 -3.63
CA THR A 165 -4.28 -19.96 -4.42
C THR A 165 -4.56 -18.48 -4.16
N GLY A 166 -3.59 -17.77 -3.59
CA GLY A 166 -3.64 -16.32 -3.39
C GLY A 166 -3.47 -15.56 -4.71
N ARG A 167 -4.04 -14.35 -4.77
CA ARG A 167 -3.81 -13.35 -5.80
C ARG A 167 -3.52 -12.02 -5.13
N LEU A 168 -2.57 -11.26 -5.65
CA LEU A 168 -2.20 -9.96 -5.08
C LEU A 168 -3.38 -8.98 -5.17
N ALA A 169 -3.74 -8.39 -4.03
CA ALA A 169 -4.76 -7.34 -3.95
C ALA A 169 -4.21 -5.94 -4.28
N GLU A 170 -2.88 -5.83 -4.43
CA GLU A 170 -2.17 -4.59 -4.75
C GLU A 170 -1.11 -4.86 -5.82
N THR A 171 -0.78 -3.84 -6.60
CA THR A 171 0.35 -3.90 -7.53
C THR A 171 1.65 -3.78 -6.75
N TRP A 172 2.63 -4.62 -7.06
CA TRP A 172 3.99 -4.47 -6.52
C TRP A 172 4.84 -3.72 -7.55
N PRO A 173 5.08 -2.41 -7.37
CA PRO A 173 5.92 -1.64 -8.28
C PRO A 173 7.38 -2.10 -8.22
N MET A 174 8.19 -1.71 -9.21
CA MET A 174 9.62 -1.99 -9.19
C MET A 174 10.32 -1.16 -8.09
N GLN A 175 9.88 0.08 -7.88
CA GLN A 175 10.36 1.00 -6.84
C GLN A 175 9.26 1.99 -6.43
N LEU A 176 9.42 2.63 -5.27
CA LEU A 176 8.42 3.57 -4.73
C LEU A 176 8.16 4.77 -5.66
N ASP A 177 9.20 5.26 -6.35
CA ASP A 177 9.08 6.42 -7.25
C ASP A 177 8.28 6.12 -8.54
N ASP A 178 7.96 4.85 -8.83
CA ASP A 178 7.06 4.49 -9.94
C ASP A 178 5.59 4.71 -9.60
N VAL A 179 5.25 4.88 -8.31
CA VAL A 179 3.88 5.06 -7.83
C VAL A 179 3.40 6.48 -8.17
N PRO A 180 2.24 6.64 -8.83
CA PRO A 180 1.82 7.93 -9.38
C PRO A 180 1.60 9.02 -8.32
N CYS A 181 1.10 8.65 -7.14
CA CYS A 181 0.85 9.60 -6.07
C CYS A 181 2.13 10.05 -5.35
N GLN A 182 3.27 9.37 -5.54
CA GLN A 182 4.50 9.60 -4.78
C GLN A 182 5.05 11.04 -4.91
N ALA A 183 4.83 11.68 -6.06
CA ALA A 183 5.22 13.08 -6.26
C ALA A 183 4.43 14.05 -5.37
N ASN A 184 3.21 13.69 -4.96
CA ASN A 184 2.28 14.55 -4.21
C ASN A 184 2.03 14.07 -2.77
N PHE A 185 2.40 12.83 -2.44
CA PHE A 185 2.22 12.24 -1.12
C PHE A 185 3.44 12.52 -0.23
N GLY A 186 3.24 13.21 0.90
CA GLY A 186 4.25 13.36 1.96
C GLY A 186 5.52 14.14 1.62
N ARG A 187 5.65 14.75 0.42
CA ARG A 187 6.88 15.46 0.01
C ARG A 187 6.97 16.91 0.45
N ASN A 188 5.85 17.64 0.50
CA ASN A 188 5.85 19.03 0.96
C ASN A 188 5.41 19.09 2.42
N ALA A 189 6.39 18.99 3.30
CA ALA A 189 6.16 19.02 4.74
C ALA A 189 5.59 20.39 5.21
N SER A 190 5.71 21.45 4.39
CA SER A 190 5.26 22.81 4.74
C SER A 190 3.77 23.10 4.48
N ILE A 191 2.98 22.13 4.03
CA ILE A 191 1.55 22.29 3.74
C ILE A 191 0.70 21.18 4.36
N ARG A 192 -0.54 21.49 4.73
CA ARG A 192 -1.52 20.54 5.30
C ARG A 192 -2.41 19.85 4.26
N GLN A 193 -1.97 19.80 3.01
CA GLN A 193 -2.80 19.37 1.90
C GLN A 193 -2.06 18.39 1.00
N VAL A 194 -2.77 17.33 0.59
CA VAL A 194 -2.35 16.39 -0.45
C VAL A 194 -3.39 16.44 -1.55
N VAL A 195 -2.98 16.71 -2.79
CA VAL A 195 -3.85 16.73 -3.97
C VAL A 195 -3.70 15.41 -4.72
N TYR A 196 -4.80 14.69 -4.90
CA TYR A 196 -4.83 13.36 -5.51
C TYR A 196 -4.80 13.49 -7.04
N ARG A 197 -3.64 13.89 -7.57
CA ARG A 197 -3.46 14.22 -8.99
C ARG A 197 -3.58 13.01 -9.90
N GLU A 198 -3.35 11.81 -9.38
CA GLU A 198 -3.53 10.55 -10.09
C GLU A 198 -5.00 10.24 -10.40
N ALA A 199 -5.95 10.90 -9.74
CA ALA A 199 -7.38 10.73 -9.95
C ALA A 199 -7.81 9.25 -9.97
N LEU A 200 -8.36 8.75 -11.08
CA LEU A 200 -8.78 7.36 -11.21
C LEU A 200 -7.60 6.38 -11.37
N ASN A 201 -6.40 6.87 -11.68
CA ASN A 201 -5.23 6.05 -11.96
C ASN A 201 -4.50 5.67 -10.66
N VAL A 202 -5.19 4.98 -9.77
CA VAL A 202 -4.62 4.43 -8.53
C VAL A 202 -4.27 2.96 -8.73
N GLY A 203 -3.04 2.57 -8.36
CA GLY A 203 -2.55 1.20 -8.47
C GLY A 203 -2.52 0.70 -9.92
N TYR A 204 -2.99 -0.53 -10.18
CA TYR A 204 -2.94 -1.13 -11.52
C TYR A 204 -3.64 -0.31 -12.61
N ARG A 205 -4.62 0.53 -12.24
CA ARG A 205 -5.25 1.47 -13.18
C ARG A 205 -4.21 2.39 -13.83
N TYR A 206 -3.25 2.88 -13.05
CA TYR A 206 -2.09 3.60 -13.56
C TYR A 206 -1.16 2.69 -14.35
N PHE A 207 -0.66 1.60 -13.74
CA PHE A 207 0.40 0.79 -14.34
C PHE A 207 -0.03 0.18 -15.69
N CYS A 208 -1.27 -0.31 -15.81
CA CYS A 208 -1.80 -0.81 -17.07
C CYS A 208 -1.97 0.30 -18.12
N SER A 209 -2.48 1.48 -17.74
CA SER A 209 -2.73 2.60 -18.67
C SER A 209 -1.43 3.24 -19.16
N ALA A 210 -0.49 3.46 -18.23
CA ALA A 210 0.82 4.04 -18.49
C ALA A 210 1.82 3.03 -19.08
N ARG A 211 1.51 1.74 -19.00
CA ARG A 211 2.41 0.62 -19.36
C ARG A 211 3.75 0.71 -18.64
N VAL A 212 3.69 1.08 -17.35
CA VAL A 212 4.86 1.14 -16.48
C VAL A 212 5.12 -0.27 -15.94
N PRO A 213 6.34 -0.82 -16.08
CA PRO A 213 6.66 -2.15 -15.58
C PRO A 213 6.45 -2.27 -14.08
N VAL A 214 5.99 -3.44 -13.66
CA VAL A 214 5.75 -3.79 -12.25
C VAL A 214 6.47 -5.08 -11.94
N ARG A 215 6.81 -5.28 -10.66
CA ARG A 215 7.39 -6.54 -10.21
C ARG A 215 6.35 -7.64 -10.24
N TYR A 216 5.18 -7.38 -9.68
CA TYR A 216 4.02 -8.26 -9.79
C TYR A 216 2.74 -7.44 -10.01
N PRO A 217 1.96 -7.75 -11.06
CA PRO A 217 0.75 -7.01 -11.35
C PRO A 217 -0.37 -7.31 -10.34
N PHE A 218 -1.37 -6.41 -10.30
CA PHE A 218 -2.59 -6.67 -9.53
C PHE A 218 -3.25 -7.96 -10.00
N GLY A 219 -3.70 -8.76 -9.05
CA GLY A 219 -4.30 -10.05 -9.32
C GLY A 219 -3.31 -11.14 -9.69
N HIS A 220 -1.99 -10.91 -9.63
CA HIS A 220 -0.99 -11.94 -9.89
C HIS A 220 -0.93 -12.98 -8.76
N GLY A 221 -0.71 -14.24 -9.11
CA GLY A 221 -0.39 -15.28 -8.14
C GLY A 221 -0.21 -16.63 -8.84
N LEU A 222 0.81 -17.37 -8.42
CA LEU A 222 1.10 -18.70 -8.95
C LEU A 222 0.39 -19.79 -8.13
N THR A 223 0.36 -20.99 -8.70
CA THR A 223 -0.17 -22.20 -8.07
C THR A 223 0.63 -23.41 -8.53
N TYR A 224 0.50 -24.56 -7.87
CA TYR A 224 1.21 -25.79 -8.25
C TYR A 224 0.58 -26.52 -9.45
N ALA A 225 -0.63 -26.11 -9.84
CA ALA A 225 -1.31 -26.58 -11.05
C ALA A 225 -1.16 -25.58 -12.21
N SER A 226 -1.72 -25.95 -13.36
CA SER A 226 -1.85 -25.06 -14.52
C SER A 226 -3.29 -25.05 -14.98
N PHE A 227 -3.77 -23.90 -15.44
CA PHE A 227 -5.15 -23.71 -15.86
C PHE A 227 -5.25 -23.22 -17.30
N ARG A 228 -6.19 -23.81 -18.05
CA ARG A 228 -6.55 -23.38 -19.40
C ARG A 228 -7.92 -22.72 -19.38
N TYR A 229 -7.98 -21.57 -20.05
CA TYR A 229 -9.18 -20.77 -20.25
C TYR A 229 -9.63 -20.98 -21.70
N SER A 230 -10.90 -21.26 -21.93
CA SER A 230 -11.44 -21.49 -23.28
C SER A 230 -12.92 -21.15 -23.38
N GLU A 231 -13.45 -21.11 -24.61
CA GLU A 231 -14.89 -20.99 -24.88
C GLU A 231 -15.56 -19.77 -24.22
N LEU A 232 -14.94 -18.59 -24.32
CA LEU A 232 -15.56 -17.34 -23.85
C LEU A 232 -16.82 -17.02 -24.68
N ARG A 233 -17.94 -16.81 -24.00
CA ARG A 233 -19.23 -16.46 -24.59
C ARG A 233 -19.91 -15.39 -23.76
N LEU A 234 -20.51 -14.41 -24.44
CA LEU A 234 -21.44 -13.47 -23.83
C LEU A 234 -22.87 -13.96 -24.07
N SER A 235 -23.77 -13.79 -23.10
CA SER A 235 -25.19 -14.13 -23.30
C SER A 235 -25.84 -13.31 -24.40
N ARG A 236 -25.32 -12.10 -24.65
CA ARG A 236 -25.69 -11.19 -25.73
C ARG A 236 -24.45 -10.44 -26.20
N ALA A 237 -24.31 -10.23 -27.51
CA ALA A 237 -23.24 -9.40 -28.07
C ALA A 237 -23.56 -7.90 -27.99
N SER A 238 -24.84 -7.55 -27.85
CA SER A 238 -25.30 -6.19 -27.65
C SER A 238 -26.36 -6.10 -26.54
N ILE A 239 -26.32 -5.01 -25.78
CA ILE A 239 -27.22 -4.72 -24.67
C ILE A 239 -27.58 -3.23 -24.61
N GLY A 240 -28.72 -2.89 -24.01
CA GLY A 240 -29.05 -1.51 -23.66
C GLY A 240 -28.26 -1.00 -22.44
N THR A 241 -28.23 0.32 -22.26
CA THR A 241 -27.49 0.98 -21.15
C THR A 241 -27.94 0.58 -19.74
N SER A 242 -29.12 -0.01 -19.59
CA SER A 242 -29.69 -0.46 -18.31
C SER A 242 -29.72 -1.98 -18.15
N GLU A 243 -29.14 -2.74 -19.07
CA GLU A 243 -29.17 -4.20 -19.07
C GLU A 243 -27.88 -4.82 -18.51
N SER A 244 -27.99 -6.04 -17.98
CA SER A 244 -26.83 -6.87 -17.61
C SER A 244 -26.47 -7.83 -18.75
N VAL A 245 -25.21 -8.29 -18.78
CA VAL A 245 -24.75 -9.40 -19.63
C VAL A 245 -24.03 -10.46 -18.82
N SER A 246 -24.31 -11.74 -19.10
CA SER A 246 -23.60 -12.86 -18.52
C SER A 246 -22.38 -13.22 -19.37
N VAL A 247 -21.24 -13.40 -18.73
CA VAL A 247 -19.96 -13.78 -19.33
C VAL A 247 -19.62 -15.18 -18.87
N GLN A 248 -19.53 -16.11 -19.82
CA GLN A 248 -19.30 -17.52 -19.56
C GLN A 248 -17.99 -17.97 -20.17
N LEU A 249 -17.20 -18.77 -19.45
CA LEU A 249 -16.03 -19.44 -20.01
C LEU A 249 -15.88 -20.84 -19.42
N LYS A 250 -15.14 -21.67 -20.13
CA LYS A 250 -14.71 -22.98 -19.67
C LYS A 250 -13.32 -22.89 -19.05
N LEU A 251 -13.21 -23.32 -17.81
CA LEU A 251 -11.96 -23.40 -17.06
C LEU A 251 -11.59 -24.87 -16.87
N SER A 252 -10.36 -25.25 -17.24
CA SER A 252 -9.83 -26.61 -17.06
C SER A 252 -8.55 -26.58 -16.23
N ASN A 253 -8.43 -27.45 -15.22
CA ASN A 253 -7.17 -27.72 -14.56
C ASN A 253 -6.37 -28.73 -15.42
N THR A 254 -5.31 -28.25 -16.05
CA THR A 254 -4.41 -29.03 -16.90
C THR A 254 -3.15 -29.48 -16.17
N GLY A 255 -3.02 -29.18 -14.87
CA GLY A 255 -1.93 -29.62 -14.03
C GLY A 255 -2.14 -31.01 -13.43
N GLY A 256 -1.14 -31.48 -12.69
CA GLY A 256 -1.15 -32.80 -12.03
C GLY A 256 -1.75 -32.81 -10.62
N VAL A 257 -2.13 -31.65 -10.07
CA VAL A 257 -2.60 -31.52 -8.68
C VAL A 257 -3.90 -30.73 -8.60
N ARG A 258 -4.67 -30.97 -7.54
CA ARG A 258 -5.85 -30.15 -7.19
C ARG A 258 -5.38 -28.74 -6.81
N ALA A 259 -6.04 -27.73 -7.35
CA ALA A 259 -5.79 -26.34 -7.02
C ALA A 259 -7.04 -25.50 -7.31
N ALA A 260 -7.06 -24.27 -6.78
CA ALA A 260 -8.04 -23.27 -7.17
C ALA A 260 -7.43 -22.16 -8.02
N GLU A 261 -8.19 -21.72 -9.01
CA GLU A 261 -7.87 -20.60 -9.89
C GLU A 261 -8.82 -19.44 -9.61
N VAL A 262 -8.34 -18.21 -9.74
CA VAL A 262 -9.16 -17.00 -9.61
C VAL A 262 -9.29 -16.36 -10.98
N VAL A 263 -10.41 -16.65 -11.64
CA VAL A 263 -10.80 -16.05 -12.91
C VAL A 263 -11.15 -14.59 -12.68
N GLN A 264 -10.47 -13.68 -13.37
CA GLN A 264 -10.64 -12.24 -13.22
C GLN A 264 -11.20 -11.64 -14.51
N LEU A 265 -12.28 -10.86 -14.39
CA LEU A 265 -12.94 -10.19 -15.50
C LEU A 265 -12.76 -8.69 -15.37
N TYR A 266 -12.10 -8.11 -16.37
CA TYR A 266 -11.91 -6.67 -16.53
C TYR A 266 -12.74 -6.16 -17.69
N VAL A 267 -13.14 -4.89 -17.59
CA VAL A 267 -13.76 -4.15 -18.70
C VAL A 267 -12.84 -3.02 -19.11
N ARG A 268 -12.65 -2.89 -20.42
CA ARG A 268 -12.09 -1.70 -21.06
C ARG A 268 -13.20 -1.00 -21.84
N ASP A 269 -13.30 0.29 -21.62
CA ASP A 269 -14.13 1.18 -22.42
C ASP A 269 -13.29 1.73 -23.57
N CYS A 270 -13.62 1.35 -24.82
CA CYS A 270 -12.74 1.63 -25.97
C CYS A 270 -12.82 3.09 -26.43
N GLU A 271 -13.97 3.73 -26.24
CA GLU A 271 -14.22 5.13 -26.59
C GLU A 271 -15.11 5.76 -25.52
N CYS A 272 -14.53 6.66 -24.71
CA CYS A 272 -15.25 7.31 -23.62
C CYS A 272 -15.12 8.82 -23.70
N SER A 273 -16.18 9.54 -23.31
CA SER A 273 -16.15 11.01 -23.22
C SER A 273 -15.25 11.53 -22.09
N VAL A 274 -14.92 10.66 -21.11
CA VAL A 274 -14.05 10.98 -19.97
C VAL A 274 -12.78 10.14 -19.97
N THR A 275 -11.75 10.63 -19.29
CA THR A 275 -10.54 9.84 -19.05
C THR A 275 -10.86 8.64 -18.17
N ARG A 276 -10.59 7.43 -18.68
CA ARG A 276 -10.75 6.18 -17.94
C ARG A 276 -9.44 5.39 -17.92
N PRO A 277 -9.23 4.57 -16.88
CA PRO A 277 -8.17 3.56 -16.90
C PRO A 277 -8.34 2.60 -18.09
N ASP A 278 -7.22 2.07 -18.60
CA ASP A 278 -7.19 1.09 -19.70
C ASP A 278 -8.08 -0.11 -19.44
N ARG A 279 -8.18 -0.56 -18.19
CA ARG A 279 -9.09 -1.62 -17.76
C ARG A 279 -9.39 -1.54 -16.28
N GLU A 280 -10.54 -2.07 -15.89
CA GLU A 280 -10.99 -2.13 -14.50
C GLU A 280 -11.59 -3.49 -14.18
N LEU A 281 -11.21 -4.09 -13.04
CA LEU A 281 -11.81 -5.34 -12.54
C LEU A 281 -13.28 -5.10 -12.22
N LYS A 282 -14.17 -5.93 -12.78
CA LYS A 282 -15.63 -5.85 -12.57
C LYS A 282 -16.24 -7.09 -11.94
N ALA A 283 -15.63 -8.25 -12.14
CA ALA A 283 -16.06 -9.50 -11.50
C ALA A 283 -14.87 -10.46 -11.35
N PHE A 284 -14.98 -11.40 -10.42
CA PHE A 284 -14.05 -12.51 -10.30
C PHE A 284 -14.75 -13.74 -9.70
N ALA A 285 -14.21 -14.93 -9.95
CA ALA A 285 -14.66 -16.17 -9.32
C ALA A 285 -13.45 -17.05 -8.96
N LYS A 286 -13.46 -17.60 -7.74
CA LYS A 286 -12.50 -18.61 -7.31
C LYS A 286 -13.09 -20.00 -7.51
N VAL A 287 -12.43 -20.83 -8.30
CA VAL A 287 -12.92 -22.16 -8.68
C VAL A 287 -11.86 -23.20 -8.37
N GLU A 288 -12.19 -24.17 -7.51
CA GLU A 288 -11.31 -25.30 -7.22
C GLU A 288 -11.61 -26.47 -8.16
N LEU A 289 -10.57 -27.02 -8.77
CA LEU A 289 -10.67 -28.15 -9.69
C LEU A 289 -9.66 -29.23 -9.33
N ALA A 290 -10.11 -30.49 -9.33
CA ALA A 290 -9.22 -31.64 -9.34
C ALA A 290 -8.35 -31.65 -10.63
N ALA A 291 -7.25 -32.40 -10.63
CA ALA A 291 -6.41 -32.57 -11.81
C ALA A 291 -7.25 -33.13 -12.98
N GLY A 292 -7.14 -32.50 -14.16
CA GLY A 292 -7.90 -32.88 -15.36
C GLY A 292 -9.38 -32.47 -15.36
N ALA A 293 -9.92 -31.93 -14.26
CA ALA A 293 -11.31 -31.50 -14.20
C ALA A 293 -11.52 -30.15 -14.89
N GLU A 294 -12.77 -29.91 -15.31
CA GLU A 294 -13.20 -28.69 -15.96
C GLU A 294 -14.57 -28.23 -15.46
N GLN A 295 -14.81 -26.91 -15.50
CA GLN A 295 -16.05 -26.30 -15.07
C GLN A 295 -16.37 -25.07 -15.92
N MET A 296 -17.67 -24.86 -16.18
CA MET A 296 -18.16 -23.59 -16.71
C MET A 296 -18.24 -22.54 -15.60
N VAL A 297 -17.57 -21.42 -15.82
CA VAL A 297 -17.56 -20.26 -14.93
C VAL A 297 -18.48 -19.20 -15.53
N VAL A 298 -19.38 -18.67 -14.70
CA VAL A 298 -20.34 -17.64 -15.09
C VAL A 298 -20.09 -16.40 -14.23
N LEU A 299 -19.86 -15.27 -14.88
CA LEU A 299 -19.70 -13.95 -14.27
C LEU A 299 -20.77 -13.02 -14.83
N GLU A 300 -21.17 -12.01 -14.07
CA GLU A 300 -22.17 -11.03 -14.51
C GLU A 300 -21.56 -9.63 -14.60
N LEU A 301 -21.84 -8.95 -15.70
CA LEU A 301 -21.61 -7.52 -15.86
C LEU A 301 -22.95 -6.79 -15.74
N THR A 302 -23.14 -6.11 -14.61
CA THR A 302 -24.29 -5.21 -14.39
C THR A 302 -24.05 -3.85 -15.07
N PRO A 303 -25.07 -2.99 -15.26
CA PRO A 303 -24.88 -1.66 -15.82
C PRO A 303 -23.80 -0.83 -15.10
N ARG A 304 -23.70 -0.97 -13.77
CA ARG A 304 -22.69 -0.26 -12.98
C ARG A 304 -21.26 -0.67 -13.36
N ALA A 305 -21.06 -1.88 -13.88
CA ALA A 305 -19.75 -2.33 -14.32
C ALA A 305 -19.24 -1.54 -15.53
N LEU A 306 -20.15 -1.08 -16.39
CA LEU A 306 -19.84 -0.30 -17.59
C LEU A 306 -19.81 1.20 -17.32
N ALA A 307 -20.48 1.64 -16.25
CA ALA A 307 -20.68 3.05 -15.94
C ALA A 307 -19.42 3.80 -15.44
N PHE A 308 -19.39 5.11 -15.73
CA PHE A 308 -18.54 6.11 -15.07
C PHE A 308 -19.41 7.12 -14.31
N TYR A 309 -18.79 7.91 -13.43
CA TYR A 309 -19.49 8.97 -12.70
C TYR A 309 -19.39 10.29 -13.47
N ASP A 310 -20.53 10.80 -13.94
CA ASP A 310 -20.62 12.06 -14.66
C ASP A 310 -20.68 13.23 -13.65
N LEU A 311 -19.68 14.10 -13.68
CA LEU A 311 -19.58 15.24 -12.76
C LEU A 311 -20.66 16.31 -13.01
N GLY A 312 -21.06 16.50 -14.26
CA GLY A 312 -22.07 17.50 -14.63
C GLY A 312 -23.46 17.05 -14.21
N ALA A 313 -23.78 15.79 -14.46
CA ALA A 313 -25.06 15.20 -14.09
C ALA A 313 -25.13 14.70 -12.65
N LYS A 314 -23.98 14.51 -11.99
CA LYS A 314 -23.84 13.99 -10.62
C LYS A 314 -24.43 12.60 -10.43
N GLU A 315 -24.37 11.77 -11.47
CA GLU A 315 -24.93 10.42 -11.48
C GLU A 315 -24.01 9.43 -12.20
N TRP A 316 -24.24 8.14 -12.00
CA TRP A 316 -23.59 7.09 -12.77
C TRP A 316 -24.23 6.96 -14.14
N ARG A 317 -23.42 6.96 -15.19
CA ARG A 317 -23.89 6.85 -16.58
C ARG A 317 -23.15 5.76 -17.34
N VAL A 318 -23.88 5.09 -18.21
CA VAL A 318 -23.34 4.17 -19.22
C VAL A 318 -23.49 4.84 -20.57
N GLU A 319 -22.37 5.00 -21.28
CA GLU A 319 -22.37 5.47 -22.66
C GLU A 319 -22.60 4.32 -23.63
N ALA A 320 -23.28 4.61 -24.74
CA ALA A 320 -23.32 3.69 -25.86
C ALA A 320 -21.92 3.63 -26.51
N GLY A 321 -21.47 2.45 -26.89
CA GLY A 321 -20.11 2.26 -27.39
C GLY A 321 -19.65 0.81 -27.35
N GLU A 322 -18.41 0.60 -27.79
CA GLU A 322 -17.73 -0.69 -27.74
C GLU A 322 -16.99 -0.85 -26.41
N PHE A 323 -17.21 -1.99 -25.76
CA PHE A 323 -16.49 -2.41 -24.56
C PHE A 323 -15.75 -3.73 -24.82
N ASP A 324 -14.48 -3.76 -24.45
CA ASP A 324 -13.66 -4.96 -24.40
C ASP A 324 -13.91 -5.69 -23.07
N VAL A 325 -14.41 -6.92 -23.13
CA VAL A 325 -14.50 -7.85 -21.99
C VAL A 325 -13.23 -8.69 -21.96
N LEU A 326 -12.39 -8.48 -20.95
CA LEU A 326 -11.07 -9.09 -20.82
C LEU A 326 -11.10 -10.09 -19.66
N VAL A 327 -10.85 -11.38 -19.94
CA VAL A 327 -10.78 -12.43 -18.92
C VAL A 327 -9.35 -12.94 -18.80
N GLY A 328 -8.82 -12.93 -17.59
CA GLY A 328 -7.43 -13.27 -17.31
C GLY A 328 -7.18 -13.87 -15.94
N ALA A 329 -5.93 -14.26 -15.71
CA ALA A 329 -5.42 -14.72 -14.42
C ALA A 329 -4.78 -13.58 -13.59
N SER A 330 -4.61 -12.40 -14.18
CA SER A 330 -4.24 -11.12 -13.53
C SER A 330 -4.55 -9.96 -14.48
N CYS A 331 -4.28 -8.71 -14.08
CA CYS A 331 -4.56 -7.56 -14.95
C CYS A 331 -3.68 -7.50 -16.21
N GLU A 332 -2.50 -8.13 -16.18
CA GLU A 332 -1.57 -8.22 -17.33
C GLU A 332 -1.65 -9.57 -18.05
N ASP A 333 -2.14 -10.61 -17.39
CA ASP A 333 -2.24 -11.96 -17.94
C ASP A 333 -3.66 -12.26 -18.46
N ILE A 334 -4.03 -11.55 -19.53
CA ILE A 334 -5.31 -11.71 -20.21
C ILE A 334 -5.26 -12.90 -21.17
N ARG A 335 -6.20 -13.82 -21.02
CA ARG A 335 -6.25 -15.10 -21.74
C ARG A 335 -7.33 -15.14 -22.81
N LEU A 336 -8.46 -14.48 -22.56
CA LEU A 336 -9.60 -14.42 -23.47
C LEU A 336 -10.14 -13.00 -23.55
N THR A 337 -10.64 -12.62 -24.73
CA THR A 337 -11.26 -11.31 -24.97
C THR A 337 -12.54 -11.50 -25.78
N ALA A 338 -13.57 -10.73 -25.46
CA ALA A 338 -14.80 -10.60 -26.25
C ALA A 338 -15.19 -9.13 -26.37
N LYS A 339 -15.94 -8.79 -27.41
CA LYS A 339 -16.51 -7.45 -27.61
C LYS A 339 -17.97 -7.42 -27.17
N LEU A 340 -18.35 -6.34 -26.48
CA LEU A 340 -19.72 -6.03 -26.09
C LEU A 340 -20.10 -4.67 -26.67
N ILE A 341 -21.24 -4.59 -27.35
CA ILE A 341 -21.76 -3.34 -27.91
C ILE A 341 -22.91 -2.83 -27.03
N VAL A 342 -22.73 -1.68 -26.39
CA VAL A 342 -23.80 -1.00 -25.67
C VAL A 342 -24.51 -0.04 -26.61
N VAL A 343 -25.82 -0.17 -26.75
CA VAL A 343 -26.66 0.74 -27.55
C VAL A 343 -27.44 1.69 -26.66
N SER A 344 -27.68 2.91 -27.14
CA SER A 344 -28.58 3.84 -26.46
C SER A 344 -30.01 3.28 -26.48
N ALA A 345 -30.80 3.56 -25.45
CA ALA A 345 -32.17 3.07 -25.31
C ALA A 345 -33.17 3.64 -26.33
N SER A 346 -32.72 4.13 -27.50
CA SER A 346 -33.55 4.83 -28.47
C SER A 346 -33.24 4.42 -29.92
N ILE A 347 -33.36 3.14 -30.27
CA ILE A 347 -33.47 2.74 -31.68
C ILE A 347 -34.51 1.62 -31.83
N ASP A 348 -35.50 1.86 -32.71
CA ASP A 348 -36.52 0.92 -33.19
C ASP A 348 -35.84 -0.36 -33.72
N PRO A 349 -36.28 -1.58 -33.34
CA PRO A 349 -35.68 -2.84 -33.80
C PRO A 349 -35.63 -3.01 -35.33
N LYS A 350 -36.35 -2.20 -36.12
CA LYS A 350 -36.18 -2.15 -37.59
C LYS A 350 -34.87 -1.52 -38.08
N LEU A 351 -34.18 -0.74 -37.27
CA LEU A 351 -32.88 -0.12 -37.61
C LEU A 351 -31.68 -1.01 -37.23
N GLU A 352 -31.92 -2.11 -36.50
CA GLU A 352 -30.92 -3.10 -36.09
C GLU A 352 -30.28 -3.80 -37.31
N LEU A 353 -31.04 -4.05 -38.39
CA LEU A 353 -30.50 -4.60 -39.64
C LEU A 353 -29.68 -3.59 -40.45
N ILE A 354 -30.04 -2.31 -40.43
CA ILE A 354 -29.39 -1.29 -41.28
C ILE A 354 -28.02 -0.90 -40.69
N HIS A 355 -27.90 -0.87 -39.36
CA HIS A 355 -26.64 -0.50 -38.71
C HIS A 355 -25.60 -1.63 -38.69
N LEU A 356 -26.05 -2.90 -38.65
CA LEU A 356 -25.17 -4.07 -38.80
C LEU A 356 -24.61 -4.16 -40.24
N GLU A 357 -25.43 -3.91 -41.27
CA GLU A 357 -24.96 -3.88 -42.66
C GLU A 357 -24.04 -2.67 -42.97
N GLU A 358 -24.24 -1.51 -42.34
CA GLU A 358 -23.33 -0.35 -42.45
C GLU A 358 -21.99 -0.56 -41.73
N LEU A 359 -21.97 -1.30 -40.62
CA LEU A 359 -20.73 -1.66 -39.93
C LEU A 359 -19.95 -2.76 -40.67
N GLU A 360 -20.65 -3.72 -41.28
CA GLU A 360 -20.02 -4.75 -42.12
C GLU A 360 -19.51 -4.19 -43.47
N SER A 361 -20.24 -3.25 -44.08
CA SER A 361 -19.83 -2.61 -45.34
C SER A 361 -18.70 -1.57 -45.19
N ARG A 362 -18.49 -1.04 -43.97
CA ARG A 362 -17.28 -0.27 -43.62
C ARG A 362 -16.01 -1.12 -43.49
N GLY A 363 -16.10 -2.44 -43.68
CA GLY A 363 -14.97 -3.37 -43.77
C GLY A 363 -14.12 -3.26 -45.05
N ALA A 364 -14.47 -2.40 -46.02
CA ALA A 364 -13.72 -2.29 -47.28
C ALA A 364 -13.65 -0.84 -47.83
N GLY A 365 -13.08 0.09 -47.06
CA GLY A 365 -12.87 1.46 -47.55
C GLY A 365 -11.84 2.24 -46.74
N LYS A 366 -10.61 2.31 -47.26
CA LYS A 366 -9.47 3.14 -46.84
C LYS A 366 -9.59 3.78 -45.45
N THR A 367 -9.14 3.04 -44.44
CA THR A 367 -8.87 3.54 -43.10
C THR A 367 -7.91 4.73 -43.19
N GLY A 368 -8.43 5.94 -43.00
CA GLY A 368 -7.65 7.00 -42.38
C GLY A 368 -7.21 6.44 -41.04
N SER A 369 -5.96 6.00 -40.97
CA SER A 369 -5.34 5.48 -39.77
C SER A 369 -5.33 6.57 -38.71
N SER A 370 -6.40 6.72 -37.93
CA SER A 370 -6.22 7.15 -36.55
C SER A 370 -5.53 5.97 -35.88
N LYS A 371 -4.19 5.96 -35.98
CA LYS A 371 -3.39 5.22 -35.02
C LYS A 371 -4.01 5.50 -33.66
N PRO A 372 -4.21 4.49 -32.79
CA PRO A 372 -4.55 4.78 -31.40
C PRO A 372 -3.61 5.89 -30.97
N ARG A 373 -4.16 7.00 -30.44
CA ARG A 373 -3.32 8.01 -29.83
C ARG A 373 -2.58 7.24 -28.73
N VAL A 374 -1.35 6.86 -29.02
CA VAL A 374 -0.32 6.67 -28.02
C VAL A 374 0.00 8.09 -27.55
N GLU A 375 -1.01 8.74 -26.95
CA GLU A 375 -0.73 9.79 -26.02
C GLU A 375 0.15 9.10 -24.99
N LYS A 376 1.37 9.63 -24.86
CA LYS A 376 2.18 9.41 -23.67
C LYS A 376 1.20 9.60 -22.52
N ALA A 377 0.87 8.53 -21.81
CA ALA A 377 -0.19 8.58 -20.84
C ALA A 377 0.23 9.62 -19.79
N THR A 378 -0.29 10.84 -19.89
CA THR A 378 -0.07 11.86 -18.86
C THR A 378 -1.11 11.55 -17.81
N VAL A 379 -0.76 10.57 -16.98
CA VAL A 379 -1.67 9.87 -16.06
C VAL A 379 -1.94 10.70 -14.79
N LEU A 380 -1.21 11.79 -14.61
CA LEU A 380 -1.37 12.77 -13.54
C LEU A 380 -2.01 14.04 -14.09
N LEU A 381 -2.98 14.57 -13.34
CA LEU A 381 -3.67 15.81 -13.65
C LEU A 381 -2.94 16.99 -13.00
N ASP A 382 -2.46 17.91 -13.84
CA ASP A 382 -2.06 19.24 -13.39
C ASP A 382 -3.30 20.11 -13.10
N ASP A 383 -3.07 21.33 -12.58
CA ASP A 383 -4.18 22.23 -12.20
C ASP A 383 -5.01 22.66 -13.42
N VAL A 384 -4.40 22.73 -14.62
CA VAL A 384 -5.10 23.04 -15.87
C VAL A 384 -6.03 21.90 -16.24
N ALA A 385 -5.57 20.66 -16.15
CA ALA A 385 -6.35 19.47 -16.43
C ALA A 385 -7.48 19.26 -15.40
N LEU A 386 -7.24 19.59 -14.12
CA LEU A 386 -8.28 19.60 -13.09
C LEU A 386 -9.33 20.69 -13.37
N ALA A 387 -8.89 21.91 -13.67
CA ALA A 387 -9.79 23.04 -13.96
C ALA A 387 -10.64 22.78 -15.21
N ALA A 388 -10.08 22.15 -16.25
CA ALA A 388 -10.82 21.73 -17.44
C ALA A 388 -11.97 20.74 -17.13
N ARG A 389 -11.92 20.06 -15.98
CA ARG A 389 -12.97 19.15 -15.47
C ARG A 389 -13.89 19.84 -14.44
N GLY A 390 -13.78 21.16 -14.29
CA GLY A 390 -14.51 21.92 -13.27
C GLY A 390 -14.02 21.68 -11.85
N LEU A 391 -12.84 21.06 -11.67
CA LEU A 391 -12.24 20.80 -10.36
C LEU A 391 -11.27 21.94 -10.02
N VAL A 392 -11.58 22.70 -8.98
CA VAL A 392 -10.73 23.79 -8.49
C VAL A 392 -9.90 23.26 -7.33
N VAL A 393 -8.57 23.32 -7.46
CA VAL A 393 -7.65 23.00 -6.36
C VAL A 393 -7.69 24.17 -5.37
N PRO A 394 -8.04 23.94 -4.09
CA PRO A 394 -8.02 25.00 -3.10
C PRO A 394 -6.58 25.47 -2.87
N PRO A 395 -6.38 26.75 -2.47
CA PRO A 395 -5.06 27.26 -2.17
C PRO A 395 -4.42 26.45 -1.04
N GLU A 396 -3.10 26.26 -1.13
CA GLU A 396 -2.35 25.48 -0.14
C GLU A 396 -2.59 26.01 1.27
N THR A 397 -2.86 25.09 2.20
CA THR A 397 -2.99 25.44 3.62
C THR A 397 -1.60 25.41 4.27
N PRO A 398 -1.04 26.58 4.66
CA PRO A 398 0.27 26.62 5.31
C PRO A 398 0.22 26.00 6.72
N LEU A 399 1.40 25.59 7.23
CA LEU A 399 1.52 25.15 8.62
C LEU A 399 1.27 26.28 9.64
N THR A 400 1.53 27.53 9.25
CA THR A 400 1.38 28.73 10.09
C THR A 400 0.12 29.52 9.73
N PRO A 401 -0.56 30.12 10.72
CA PRO A 401 -0.25 30.08 12.15
C PRO A 401 -0.49 28.69 12.76
N VAL A 402 0.35 28.34 13.73
CA VAL A 402 0.15 27.16 14.58
C VAL A 402 -1.14 27.35 15.38
N THR A 403 -1.92 26.28 15.52
CA THR A 403 -3.16 26.23 16.29
C THR A 403 -3.10 25.13 17.36
N ALA A 404 -4.11 25.03 18.21
CA ALA A 404 -4.19 23.93 19.18
C ALA A 404 -4.38 22.56 18.51
N GLN A 405 -4.85 22.55 17.26
CA GLN A 405 -5.06 21.37 16.42
C GLN A 405 -3.83 20.99 15.60
N SER A 406 -2.81 21.85 15.53
CA SER A 406 -1.56 21.54 14.84
C SER A 406 -0.88 20.34 15.50
N THR A 407 -0.42 19.39 14.70
CA THR A 407 0.30 18.23 15.22
C THR A 407 1.70 18.62 15.69
N PHE A 408 2.31 17.83 16.56
CA PHE A 408 3.68 18.09 16.99
C PHE A 408 4.68 17.95 15.84
N GLU A 409 4.42 17.08 14.87
CA GLU A 409 5.20 17.00 13.63
C GLU A 409 5.14 18.31 12.83
N GLU A 410 3.96 18.92 12.68
CA GLU A 410 3.83 20.23 12.03
C GLU A 410 4.55 21.32 12.82
N ILE A 411 4.41 21.32 14.16
CA ILE A 411 5.03 22.31 15.05
C ILE A 411 6.56 22.26 14.92
N GLU A 412 7.14 21.06 14.84
CA GLU A 412 8.58 20.86 14.63
C GLU A 412 9.08 21.58 13.37
N GLN A 413 8.25 21.68 12.34
CA GLN A 413 8.64 22.26 11.06
C GLN A 413 8.45 23.78 10.99
N THR A 414 7.67 24.37 11.91
CA THR A 414 7.31 25.79 11.85
C THR A 414 8.42 26.76 12.28
N SER A 415 9.25 26.42 13.28
CA SER A 415 10.25 27.33 13.84
C SER A 415 11.36 26.62 14.62
N TRP A 416 12.44 27.33 14.96
CA TRP A 416 13.50 26.79 15.83
C TRP A 416 12.97 26.44 17.24
N PHE A 417 12.02 27.23 17.75
CA PHE A 417 11.39 27.00 19.05
C PHE A 417 10.46 25.79 19.00
N GLY A 418 9.73 25.60 17.90
CA GLY A 418 8.96 24.38 17.62
C GLY A 418 9.85 23.14 17.65
N ARG A 419 10.97 23.14 16.92
CA ARG A 419 11.97 22.06 16.96
C ARG A 419 12.48 21.77 18.36
N PHE A 420 12.79 22.82 19.12
CA PHE A 420 13.27 22.70 20.49
C PHE A 420 12.21 22.05 21.41
N LEU A 421 10.97 22.54 21.38
CA LEU A 421 9.87 22.02 22.20
C LEU A 421 9.57 20.56 21.87
N VAL A 422 9.40 20.23 20.59
CA VAL A 422 9.13 18.86 20.14
C VAL A 422 10.29 17.93 20.48
N GLY A 423 11.54 18.41 20.39
CA GLY A 423 12.72 17.67 20.82
C GLY A 423 12.72 17.31 22.30
N ILE A 424 12.20 18.17 23.18
CA ILE A 424 12.01 17.84 24.61
C ILE A 424 10.92 16.77 24.76
N MET A 425 9.78 16.97 24.11
CA MET A 425 8.65 16.03 24.20
C MET A 425 9.03 14.63 23.72
N ARG A 426 9.79 14.53 22.62
CA ARG A 426 10.30 13.26 22.09
C ARG A 426 11.18 12.52 23.10
N LYS A 427 12.07 13.24 23.80
CA LYS A 427 12.93 12.65 24.84
C LYS A 427 12.13 12.10 26.02
N GLU A 428 11.11 12.84 26.47
CA GLU A 428 10.25 12.39 27.56
C GLU A 428 9.36 11.20 27.16
N ALA A 429 8.80 11.19 25.95
CA ALA A 429 8.04 10.07 25.43
C ALA A 429 8.88 8.78 25.29
N ALA A 430 10.11 8.91 24.76
CA ALA A 430 11.05 7.80 24.68
C ALA A 430 11.45 7.25 26.07
N LYS A 431 11.60 8.14 27.06
CA LYS A 431 11.89 7.76 28.45
C LYS A 431 10.69 7.05 29.09
N ALA A 432 9.48 7.52 28.86
CA ALA A 432 8.25 6.88 29.35
C ALA A 432 8.06 5.48 28.76
N ALA A 433 8.32 5.31 27.47
CA ALA A 433 8.23 4.00 26.79
C ALA A 433 9.18 2.95 27.39
N LYS A 434 10.37 3.37 27.83
CA LYS A 434 11.37 2.48 28.47
C LYS A 434 10.97 2.01 29.88
N GLY A 435 10.01 2.67 30.53
CA GLY A 435 9.52 2.30 31.86
C GLY A 435 8.46 1.20 31.87
N GLY A 436 7.87 0.86 30.73
CA GLY A 436 6.88 -0.21 30.61
C GLY A 436 7.56 -1.57 30.49
N GLY A 437 7.26 -2.51 31.40
CA GLY A 437 7.93 -3.81 31.56
C GLY A 437 7.80 -4.83 30.42
N LEU A 438 7.95 -4.43 29.16
CA LEU A 438 8.04 -5.32 28.00
C LEU A 438 9.37 -6.10 28.03
N SER A 439 9.31 -7.40 27.77
CA SER A 439 10.46 -8.31 27.93
C SER A 439 11.34 -8.43 26.68
N ALA A 440 10.78 -8.36 25.47
CA ALA A 440 11.52 -8.57 24.23
C ALA A 440 12.12 -7.26 23.66
N PRO A 441 13.37 -7.27 23.14
CA PRO A 441 14.00 -6.09 22.53
C PRO A 441 13.23 -5.49 21.34
N GLY A 442 12.67 -6.34 20.47
CA GLY A 442 11.85 -5.91 19.33
C GLY A 442 10.58 -5.18 19.76
N ASP A 443 9.86 -5.72 20.74
CA ASP A 443 8.66 -5.10 21.31
C ASP A 443 8.95 -3.76 21.97
N ARG A 444 10.11 -3.62 22.63
CA ARG A 444 10.55 -2.32 23.19
C ARG A 444 10.80 -1.28 22.11
N ALA A 445 11.46 -1.66 21.03
CA ALA A 445 11.74 -0.74 19.92
C ALA A 445 10.44 -0.30 19.22
N VAL A 446 9.49 -1.22 19.03
CA VAL A 446 8.16 -0.92 18.50
C VAL A 446 7.39 -0.02 19.47
N ALA A 447 7.37 -0.32 20.77
CA ALA A 447 6.66 0.49 21.75
C ALA A 447 7.25 1.91 21.88
N GLU A 448 8.58 2.06 21.81
CA GLU A 448 9.24 3.37 21.74
C GLU A 448 8.83 4.12 20.48
N ALA A 449 8.81 3.46 19.32
CA ALA A 449 8.37 4.06 18.06
C ALA A 449 6.89 4.46 18.11
N VAL A 450 5.97 3.58 18.54
CA VAL A 450 4.53 3.88 18.67
C VAL A 450 4.30 5.06 19.63
N CYS A 451 5.00 5.10 20.76
CA CYS A 451 4.85 6.17 21.73
C CYS A 451 5.33 7.51 21.17
N VAL A 452 6.51 7.53 20.54
CA VAL A 452 7.09 8.73 19.94
C VAL A 452 6.27 9.19 18.74
N ASP A 453 5.93 8.31 17.81
CA ASP A 453 5.20 8.66 16.60
C ASP A 453 3.74 9.01 16.90
N GLY A 454 3.10 8.29 17.83
CA GLY A 454 1.77 8.63 18.34
C GLY A 454 1.74 10.00 19.03
N LEU A 455 2.82 10.36 19.74
CA LEU A 455 2.99 11.72 20.24
C LEU A 455 3.13 12.71 19.08
N LEU A 456 4.00 12.46 18.11
CA LEU A 456 4.26 13.39 17.00
C LEU A 456 3.02 13.66 16.14
N GLY A 457 2.20 12.63 15.89
CA GLY A 457 0.92 12.75 15.19
C GLY A 457 -0.21 13.36 16.02
N SER A 458 -0.03 13.52 17.33
CA SER A 458 -1.03 14.14 18.20
C SER A 458 -1.00 15.67 18.13
N SER A 459 -2.11 16.30 18.52
CA SER A 459 -2.20 17.75 18.72
C SER A 459 -2.22 18.10 20.22
N TRP A 460 -2.13 19.38 20.57
CA TRP A 460 -2.33 19.83 21.94
C TRP A 460 -3.71 19.46 22.49
N CYS A 461 -4.76 19.56 21.67
CA CYS A 461 -6.10 19.12 22.04
C CYS A 461 -6.17 17.61 22.30
N SER A 462 -5.54 16.81 21.43
CA SER A 462 -5.46 15.35 21.61
C SER A 462 -4.76 15.01 22.93
N LEU A 463 -3.63 15.66 23.20
CA LEU A 463 -2.85 15.44 24.42
C LEU A 463 -3.62 15.86 25.69
N GLN A 464 -4.36 16.96 25.63
CA GLN A 464 -5.23 17.41 26.72
C GLN A 464 -6.33 16.38 27.02
N LEU A 465 -6.95 15.79 25.98
CA LEU A 465 -7.95 14.74 26.15
C LEU A 465 -7.35 13.46 26.75
N ILE A 466 -6.21 13.00 26.22
CA ILE A 466 -5.54 11.77 26.67
C ILE A 466 -5.09 11.89 28.14
N THR A 467 -4.66 13.07 28.56
CA THR A 467 -4.22 13.32 29.94
C THR A 467 -5.37 13.63 30.91
N GLY A 468 -6.64 13.55 30.47
CA GLY A 468 -7.79 13.89 31.29
C GLY A 468 -7.80 15.35 31.75
N GLY A 469 -7.25 16.27 30.95
CA GLY A 469 -7.12 17.68 31.29
C GLY A 469 -5.83 18.06 32.02
N GLY A 470 -4.84 17.16 32.08
CA GLY A 470 -3.53 17.42 32.70
C GLY A 470 -2.75 18.61 32.10
N LEU A 471 -3.09 19.02 30.86
CA LEU A 471 -2.64 20.28 30.27
C LEU A 471 -3.78 21.32 30.32
N PRO A 472 -3.71 22.38 31.15
CA PRO A 472 -4.74 23.41 31.18
C PRO A 472 -4.83 24.22 29.88
N SER A 473 -6.04 24.60 29.45
CA SER A 473 -6.25 25.32 28.17
C SER A 473 -5.49 26.66 28.07
N PHE A 474 -5.24 27.33 29.21
CA PHE A 474 -4.45 28.56 29.23
C PHE A 474 -2.97 28.30 28.88
N VAL A 475 -2.42 27.14 29.26
CA VAL A 475 -1.05 26.74 28.92
C VAL A 475 -0.94 26.46 27.42
N ILE A 476 -1.91 25.74 26.85
CA ILE A 476 -1.99 25.50 25.40
C ILE A 476 -2.02 26.84 24.64
N THR A 477 -2.90 27.75 25.08
CA THR A 477 -3.04 29.07 24.45
C THR A 477 -1.72 29.85 24.50
N LEU A 478 -1.02 29.85 25.65
CA LEU A 478 0.27 30.50 25.80
C LEU A 478 1.34 29.89 24.89
N LEU A 479 1.40 28.55 24.80
CA LEU A 479 2.37 27.85 23.96
C LEU A 479 2.13 28.13 22.47
N VAL A 480 0.87 28.08 22.02
CA VAL A 480 0.47 28.43 20.65
C VAL A 480 0.83 29.88 20.33
N HIS A 481 0.60 30.81 21.26
CA HIS A 481 1.00 32.20 21.12
C HIS A 481 2.51 32.36 20.98
N LEU A 482 3.29 31.71 21.85
CA LEU A 482 4.75 31.73 21.76
C LEU A 482 5.23 31.14 20.43
N LEU A 483 4.70 30.00 20.00
CA LEU A 483 5.08 29.36 18.72
C LEU A 483 4.88 30.29 17.51
N ASN A 484 3.82 31.11 17.52
CA ASN A 484 3.54 32.05 16.44
C ASN A 484 4.33 33.38 16.53
N HIS A 485 4.85 33.75 17.71
CA HIS A 485 5.41 35.09 17.95
C HIS A 485 6.84 35.10 18.52
N ILE A 486 7.46 33.95 18.79
CA ILE A 486 8.77 33.87 19.46
C ILE A 486 9.87 34.65 18.75
N ASN A 487 9.91 34.61 17.42
CA ASN A 487 10.91 35.34 16.65
C ASN A 487 10.75 36.86 16.81
N MET A 488 9.51 37.35 16.87
CA MET A 488 9.23 38.76 17.16
C MET A 488 9.74 39.14 18.56
N TYR A 489 9.51 38.28 19.56
CA TYR A 489 10.00 38.53 20.93
C TYR A 489 11.52 38.55 21.02
N VAL A 490 12.20 37.64 20.34
CA VAL A 490 13.68 37.62 20.30
C VAL A 490 14.22 38.89 19.64
N VAL A 491 13.63 39.32 18.53
CA VAL A 491 14.04 40.54 17.82
C VAL A 491 13.81 41.79 18.68
N VAL A 492 12.61 41.94 19.27
CA VAL A 492 12.29 43.07 20.15
C VAL A 492 13.20 43.09 21.37
N GLY A 493 13.46 41.93 21.99
CA GLY A 493 14.38 41.81 23.12
C GLY A 493 15.82 42.20 22.76
N ALA A 494 16.31 41.75 21.61
CA ALA A 494 17.64 42.12 21.12
C ALA A 494 17.75 43.63 20.82
N LEU A 495 16.72 44.24 20.24
CA LEU A 495 16.66 45.69 20.00
C LEU A 495 16.64 46.48 21.30
N LEU A 496 15.86 46.05 22.30
CA LEU A 496 15.85 46.68 23.63
C LEU A 496 17.19 46.54 24.34
N MET A 497 17.84 45.37 24.26
CA MET A 497 19.15 45.16 24.85
C MET A 497 20.23 46.02 24.16
N ALA A 498 20.18 46.12 22.83
CA ALA A 498 21.06 47.02 22.07
C ALA A 498 20.83 48.49 22.43
N PHE A 499 19.58 48.90 22.65
CA PHE A 499 19.23 50.24 23.11
C PHE A 499 19.79 50.53 24.51
N VAL A 500 19.60 49.59 25.45
CA VAL A 500 20.16 49.67 26.82
C VAL A 500 21.70 49.75 26.80
N LEU A 501 22.35 48.93 25.97
CA LEU A 501 23.82 48.89 25.87
C LEU A 501 24.42 50.11 25.15
N ARG A 502 23.67 50.80 24.29
CA ARG A 502 24.12 52.06 23.65
C ARG A 502 24.08 53.27 24.57
N GLY A 503 23.49 53.16 25.76
CA GLY A 503 23.49 54.23 26.77
C GLY A 503 22.79 55.51 26.30
N GLU A 504 21.91 55.43 25.31
CA GLU A 504 21.11 56.58 24.87
C GLU A 504 20.05 56.88 25.92
N SER A 505 20.09 58.09 26.47
CA SER A 505 19.06 58.57 27.41
C SER A 505 17.70 58.57 26.71
N ALA A 506 16.71 58.00 27.39
CA ALA A 506 15.36 57.82 26.87
C ALA A 506 14.74 59.14 26.37
N GLN A 507 14.69 59.32 25.05
CA GLN A 507 13.56 60.01 24.43
C GLN A 507 12.35 59.07 24.57
N PRO A 508 11.13 59.59 24.82
CA PRO A 508 9.98 58.75 25.15
C PRO A 508 9.70 57.78 24.01
N VAL A 509 9.66 56.49 24.37
CA VAL A 509 9.20 55.41 23.48
C VAL A 509 7.80 55.81 22.98
N PRO A 510 7.52 55.77 21.66
CA PRO A 510 6.20 56.09 21.16
C PRO A 510 5.14 55.18 21.82
N GLU A 511 4.00 55.77 22.15
CA GLU A 511 2.91 55.19 22.97
C GLU A 511 2.46 53.74 22.64
N PRO A 512 2.58 53.18 21.41
CA PRO A 512 2.08 51.83 21.14
C PRO A 512 2.79 50.70 21.92
N VAL A 513 4.02 50.92 22.40
CA VAL A 513 4.82 49.88 23.07
C VAL A 513 4.50 49.80 24.57
N ILE A 514 4.05 50.89 25.18
CA ILE A 514 3.77 50.96 26.63
C ILE A 514 2.37 50.38 26.96
N GLU A 515 1.42 50.44 26.02
CA GLU A 515 0.08 49.88 26.23
C GLU A 515 0.07 48.34 26.38
N VAL A 516 0.96 47.64 25.67
CA VAL A 516 1.04 46.17 25.71
C VAL A 516 1.60 45.65 27.04
N VAL A 517 2.47 46.42 27.69
CA VAL A 517 3.12 46.02 28.96
C VAL A 517 2.29 46.44 30.18
N LYS A 518 1.56 47.56 30.12
CA LYS A 518 0.76 48.05 31.27
C LYS A 518 -0.62 47.43 31.41
N THR A 519 -1.25 46.97 30.34
CA THR A 519 -2.66 46.53 30.41
C THR A 519 -2.84 45.09 30.88
N GLY A 520 -1.80 44.26 30.86
CA GLY A 520 -1.94 42.82 31.05
C GLY A 520 -2.78 42.23 29.92
N PHE A 521 -2.25 41.23 29.21
CA PHE A 521 -2.95 40.66 28.05
C PHE A 521 -4.32 40.10 28.47
N ARG A 522 -5.41 40.82 28.18
CA ARG A 522 -6.79 40.32 28.29
C ARG A 522 -7.22 39.81 26.91
N PRO A 523 -7.58 38.53 26.77
CA PRO A 523 -8.06 38.00 25.50
C PRO A 523 -9.38 38.67 25.07
N PRO A 524 -9.71 38.70 23.76
CA PRO A 524 -10.82 39.49 23.21
C PRO A 524 -12.21 39.18 23.79
N TRP A 525 -12.42 38.01 24.38
CA TRP A 525 -13.68 37.61 25.01
C TRP A 525 -13.88 38.10 26.46
N GLN A 526 -12.90 38.79 27.05
CA GLN A 526 -13.05 39.49 28.33
C GLN A 526 -13.44 40.98 28.19
N LYS A 527 -13.78 41.42 26.97
CA LYS A 527 -14.46 42.69 26.72
C LYS A 527 -15.95 42.44 26.48
N ALA A 528 -16.66 42.05 27.55
CA ALA A 528 -18.11 42.10 27.66
C ALA A 528 -18.48 42.49 29.09
#